data_AF-A0A1V3GCJ0-F1
#
_entry.id   AF-A0A1V3GCJ0-F1
#
_cell.length_a   1.000
_cell.length_b   1.000
_cell.length_c   1.000
_cell.angle_alpha   90.00
_cell.angle_beta   90.00
_cell.angle_gamma   90.00
#
_symmetry.space_group_name_H-M   'P 1'
#
loop_
_entity.id
_entity.type
_entity.pdbx_description
1 polymer ?
#
loop_
_entity_poly.entity_id
_entity_poly.type
_entity_poly.pdbx_seq_one_letter_code
_entity_poly.pdbx_strand_id
1 'polypeptide(L)' 'MIRLGDGIYLCYLNGHRLKIIYKGNNICELYLENEYQGTAPFDYVKKKLGHLEKRWSTSKIQNYHFKELLSKFDQSI' A
#
# COMPACT_ATOMS: atom_id res chain seq x y z
N MET A 1 0.04 -3.78 2.39
CA MET A 1 -1.10 -3.87 3.36
C MET A 1 -0.61 -4.38 4.72
N ILE A 2 -1.01 -3.76 5.83
CA ILE A 2 -0.63 -4.14 7.21
C ILE A 2 -1.87 -4.68 7.94
N ARG A 3 -1.75 -5.81 8.65
CA ARG A 3 -2.82 -6.36 9.50
C ARG A 3 -2.60 -5.88 10.94
N LEU A 4 -3.59 -5.20 11.51
CA LEU A 4 -3.47 -4.62 12.87
C LEU A 4 -4.01 -5.55 13.97
N GLY A 5 -4.84 -6.54 13.63
CA GLY A 5 -5.59 -7.36 14.61
C GLY A 5 -7.10 -7.19 14.43
N ASP A 6 -7.92 -8.05 15.02
CA ASP A 6 -9.40 -7.97 14.97
C ASP A 6 -10.04 -7.88 13.57
N GLY A 7 -9.40 -8.49 12.57
CA GLY A 7 -9.87 -8.41 11.18
C GLY A 7 -9.72 -7.00 10.57
N ILE A 8 -8.98 -6.11 11.22
CA ILE A 8 -8.65 -4.78 10.72
C ILE A 8 -7.38 -4.87 9.86
N TYR A 9 -7.48 -4.35 8.65
CA TYR A 9 -6.38 -4.16 7.74
C TYR A 9 -6.22 -2.68 7.43
N LEU A 10 -4.97 -2.21 7.46
CA LEU A 10 -4.62 -0.86 7.10
C LEU A 10 -3.79 -0.89 5.81
N CYS A 11 -4.13 -0.01 4.88
CA CYS A 11 -3.39 0.18 3.66
C CYS A 11 -3.14 1.67 3.45
N TYR A 12 -1.95 2.02 2.96
CA TYR A 12 -1.63 3.37 2.55
C TYR A 12 -1.54 3.39 1.04
N LEU A 13 -2.43 4.14 0.40
CA LEU A 13 -2.52 4.28 -1.05
C LEU A 13 -2.32 5.75 -1.41
N ASN A 14 -1.19 6.07 -2.06
CA ASN A 14 -0.90 7.41 -2.59
C ASN A 14 -1.06 8.55 -1.55
N GLY A 15 -0.64 8.32 -0.31
CA GLY A 15 -0.82 9.29 0.79
C GLY A 15 -2.16 9.19 1.52
N HIS A 16 -3.16 8.52 0.95
CA HIS A 16 -4.43 8.28 1.62
C HIS A 16 -4.39 7.02 2.48
N ARG A 17 -4.96 7.12 3.69
CA ARG A 17 -5.10 6.01 4.62
C ARG A 17 -6.41 5.27 4.34
N LEU A 18 -6.29 4.03 3.88
CA LEU A 18 -7.40 3.10 3.70
C LEU A 18 -7.46 2.14 4.88
N LYS A 19 -8.57 2.15 5.61
CA LYS A 19 -8.86 1.18 6.67
C LYS A 19 -9.92 0.22 6.18
N ILE A 20 -9.68 -1.06 6.38
CA ILE A 20 -10.53 -2.16 5.92
C ILE A 20 -10.91 -2.95 7.16
N ILE A 21 -12.20 -3.14 7.40
CA ILE A 21 -12.70 -3.93 8.53
C ILE A 21 -13.37 -5.19 7.98
N TYR A 22 -12.82 -6.35 8.29
CA TYR A 22 -13.40 -7.63 7.88
C TYR A 22 -14.59 -7.99 8.78
N LYS A 23 -15.78 -8.12 8.20
CA LYS A 23 -17.02 -8.43 8.92
C LYS A 23 -17.40 -9.92 8.90
N GLY A 24 -16.67 -10.74 8.14
CA GLY A 24 -17.05 -12.14 7.88
C GLY A 24 -17.85 -12.30 6.59
N ASN A 25 -18.15 -13.55 6.21
CA ASN A 25 -18.85 -13.89 4.95
C ASN A 25 -18.25 -13.25 3.69
N ASN A 26 -16.92 -13.10 3.66
CA ASN A 26 -16.21 -12.43 2.57
C ASN A 26 -16.63 -10.96 2.37
N ILE A 27 -17.18 -10.29 3.38
CA ILE A 27 -17.56 -8.88 3.34
C ILE A 27 -16.58 -8.07 4.19
N CYS A 28 -16.16 -6.91 3.68
CA CYS A 28 -15.38 -5.93 4.41
C CYS A 28 -15.94 -4.51 4.23
N GLU A 29 -15.83 -3.71 5.27
CA GLU A 29 -16.09 -2.28 5.23
C GLU A 29 -14.82 -1.53 4.83
N LEU A 30 -14.97 -0.54 3.97
CA LEU A 30 -13.91 0.32 3.49
C LEU A 30 -14.09 1.71 4.12
N TYR A 31 -13.01 2.20 4.71
CA TYR A 31 -12.92 3.54 5.27
C TYR A 31 -11.75 4.25 4.62
N LEU A 32 -12.01 5.39 3.98
CA LEU A 32 -11.00 6.26 3.40
C LEU A 32 -10.85 7.48 4.30
N GLU A 33 -9.68 7.72 4.88
CA GLU A 33 -9.43 8.88 5.75
C GLU A 33 -10.43 9.03 6.92
N ASN A 34 -10.90 7.90 7.46
CA ASN A 34 -11.96 7.74 8.45
C ASN A 34 -13.41 7.96 7.95
N GLU A 35 -13.63 8.26 6.67
CA GLU A 35 -14.96 8.26 6.08
C GLU A 35 -15.35 6.88 5.58
N TYR A 36 -16.58 6.45 5.89
CA TYR A 36 -17.13 5.20 5.41
C TYR A 36 -17.46 5.30 3.91
N GLN A 37 -16.79 4.48 3.10
CA GLN A 37 -16.99 4.43 1.65
C GLN A 37 -18.00 3.36 1.22
N GLY A 38 -18.19 2.33 2.04
CA GLY A 38 -19.12 1.25 1.75
C GLY A 38 -18.60 -0.14 2.09
N THR A 39 -19.42 -1.14 1.82
CA THR A 39 -19.08 -2.55 1.95
C THR A 39 -18.70 -3.14 0.60
N ALA A 40 -17.64 -3.94 0.57
CA ALA A 40 -17.21 -4.66 -0.62
C ALA A 40 -16.75 -6.09 -0.27
N PRO A 41 -16.69 -7.00 -1.25
CA PRO A 41 -16.15 -8.32 -1.01
C PRO A 41 -14.64 -8.28 -0.70
N PHE A 42 -14.21 -8.95 0.37
CA PHE A 42 -12.82 -8.95 0.81
C PHE A 42 -11.88 -9.54 -0.26
N ASP A 43 -12.29 -10.61 -0.95
CA ASP A 43 -11.50 -11.18 -2.05
C ASP A 43 -11.27 -10.17 -3.19
N TYR A 44 -12.32 -9.42 -3.54
CA TYR A 44 -12.23 -8.38 -4.57
C TYR A 44 -11.30 -7.24 -4.13
N VAL A 45 -11.44 -6.77 -2.90
CA VAL A 45 -10.60 -5.72 -2.33
C VAL A 45 -9.14 -6.16 -2.28
N LYS A 46 -8.86 -7.39 -1.86
CA LYS A 46 -7.50 -7.96 -1.80
C LYS A 46 -6.86 -8.05 -3.18
N LYS A 47 -7.59 -8.54 -4.20
CA LYS A 47 -7.09 -8.58 -5.59
C LYS A 47 -6.83 -7.19 -6.14
N LYS A 48 -7.76 -6.25 -5.95
CA LYS A 48 -7.66 -4.88 -6.44
C LYS A 48 -6.52 -4.12 -5.77
N LEU A 49 -6.34 -4.30 -4.45
CA LEU A 49 -5.20 -3.77 -3.71
C LEU A 49 -3.89 -4.36 -4.21
N GLY A 50 -3.80 -5.67 -4.41
CA GLY A 50 -2.60 -6.30 -4.96
C GLY A 50 -2.27 -5.80 -6.38
N HIS A 51 -3.29 -5.58 -7.21
CA HIS A 51 -3.12 -4.99 -8.55
C HIS A 51 -2.67 -3.53 -8.48
N LEU A 52 -3.22 -2.74 -7.55
CA LEU A 52 -2.79 -1.37 -7.31
C LEU A 52 -1.35 -1.36 -6.77
N GLU A 53 -1.02 -2.09 -5.71
CA GLU A 53 0.35 -2.18 -5.19
C GLU A 53 1.35 -2.59 -6.30
N LYS A 54 1.02 -3.58 -7.15
CA LYS A 54 1.86 -3.97 -8.28
C LYS A 54 2.01 -2.87 -9.32
N ARG A 55 0.90 -2.30 -9.81
CA ARG A 55 0.91 -1.24 -10.83
C ARG A 55 1.69 -0.01 -10.35
N TRP A 56 1.57 0.33 -9.07
CA TRP A 56 2.27 1.45 -8.46
C TRP A 56 3.73 1.14 -8.11
N SER A 57 4.06 -0.12 -7.78
CA SER A 57 5.46 -0.56 -7.68
C SER A 57 6.19 -0.39 -9.01
N THR A 58 5.51 -0.66 -10.14
CA THR A 58 6.07 -0.40 -11.47
C THR A 58 6.14 1.10 -11.78
N SER A 59 5.18 1.91 -11.31
CA SER A 59 5.21 3.37 -11.49
C SER A 59 6.32 4.07 -10.67
N LYS A 60 6.79 3.49 -9.55
CA LYS A 60 7.93 4.01 -8.78
C LYS A 60 9.29 3.85 -9.48
N ILE A 61 9.37 3.05 -10.54
CA ILE A 61 10.61 2.89 -11.33
C ILE A 61 10.86 4.12 -12.23
N GLN A 62 9.91 5.05 -12.37
CA GLN A 62 10.14 6.27 -13.17
C GLN A 62 10.87 7.39 -12.41
N ASN A 63 11.04 7.29 -11.08
CA ASN A 63 11.79 8.28 -10.29
C ASN A 63 12.99 7.65 -9.53
N TYR A 64 13.49 6.50 -9.97
CA TYR A 64 14.83 6.08 -9.57
C TYR A 64 15.85 6.80 -10.46
N HIS A 65 16.21 8.03 -10.07
CA HIS A 65 17.48 8.58 -10.50
C HIS A 65 18.56 7.65 -9.95
N PHE A 66 19.19 6.88 -10.84
CA PHE A 66 20.44 6.19 -10.54
C PHE A 66 21.41 7.23 -10.00
N LYS A 67 21.58 7.27 -8.68
CA LYS A 67 22.59 8.08 -8.05
C LYS A 67 23.86 7.23 -8.08
N GLU A 68 24.76 7.57 -9.00
CA GLU A 68 26.10 7.00 -9.02
C GLU A 68 26.66 7.03 -7.59
N LEU A 69 27.04 5.85 -7.10
CA LEU A 69 27.78 5.69 -5.87
C LEU A 69 29.12 6.42 -6.09
N LEU A 70 29.17 7.70 -5.72
CA LEU A 70 30.41 8.45 -5.56
C LEU A 70 31.18 7.76 -4.43
N SER A 71 31.91 6.70 -4.79
CA SER A 71 33.05 6.21 -4.04
C SER A 71 34.10 7.31 -4.04
N LYS A 72 33.95 8.28 -3.13
CA LYS A 72 35.11 9.00 -2.63
C LYS A 72 35.90 8.01 -1.78
N PHE A 73 36.72 7.19 -2.45
CA PHE A 73 37.89 6.65 -1.79
C PHE A 73 38.77 7.84 -1.43
N ASP A 74 38.81 8.13 -0.15
CA ASP A 74 39.83 8.94 0.48
C ASP A 74 41.17 8.22 0.22
N GLN A 75 41.92 8.69 -0.78
CA GLN A 75 43.35 8.45 -0.86
C GLN A 75 44.02 9.78 -0.58
N SER A 76 44.12 10.10 0.71
CA SER A 76 45.16 10.97 1.23
C SER A 76 46.51 10.30 0.93
N ILE A 77 47.26 10.86 -0.03
CA ILE A 77 48.70 10.61 -0.27
C ILE A 77 49.44 11.86 0.18
#